data_AF-A0A7C7EFS8-F1
#
_entry.id   AF-A0A7C7EFS8-F1
#
_cell.length_a   1.000
_cell.length_b   1.000
_cell.length_c   1.000
_cell.angle_alpha   90.00
_cell.angle_beta   90.00
_cell.angle_gamma   90.00
#
_symmetry.space_group_name_H-M   'P 1'
#
loop_
_entity.id
_entity.type
_entity.pdbx_description
1 polymer ?
#
loop_
_entity_poly.entity_id
_entity_poly.type
_entity_poly.pdbx_seq_one_letter_code
_entity_poly.pdbx_strand_id
1 'polypeptide(L)' 'MSNATIYDVAGAAGVSLATVSRVLNSPEKVKEETRQRVLKVIKELGYRPN' A
#
# COMPACT_ATOMS: atom_id res chain seq x y z
N MET A 1 5.53 19.64 -2.52
CA MET A 1 4.51 18.63 -2.86
C MET A 1 4.91 17.37 -2.14
N SER A 2 4.14 16.97 -1.13
CA SER A 2 4.47 15.82 -0.29
C SER A 2 4.26 14.55 -1.13
N ASN A 3 5.34 14.00 -1.68
CA ASN A 3 5.30 12.68 -2.29
C ASN A 3 4.87 11.71 -1.19
N ALA A 4 3.68 11.14 -1.31
CA ALA A 4 3.26 10.07 -0.43
C ALA A 4 4.35 9.00 -0.42
N THR A 5 4.72 8.54 0.77
CA THR A 5 5.72 7.50 0.94
C THR A 5 5.03 6.17 1.17
N ILE A 6 5.78 5.08 1.05
CA ILE A 6 5.28 3.75 1.39
C ILE A 6 4.88 3.65 2.87
N TYR A 7 5.46 4.50 3.75
CA TYR A 7 5.09 4.61 5.16
C TYR A 7 3.70 5.20 5.34
N ASP A 8 3.37 6.24 4.56
CA ASP A 8 2.03 6.87 4.60
C ASP A 8 0.97 5.89 4.13
N VAL A 9 1.26 5.13 3.06
CA VAL A 9 0.37 4.07 2.57
C VAL A 9 0.17 2.99 3.63
N ALA A 10 1.24 2.53 4.29
CA ALA A 10 1.16 1.52 5.34
C ALA A 10 0.31 2.00 6.53
N GLY A 11 0.54 3.24 6.99
CA GLY A 11 -0.22 3.85 8.07
C GLY A 11 -1.70 4.02 7.74
N ALA A 12 -2.01 4.59 6.58
CA ALA A 12 -3.39 4.82 6.15
C ALA A 12 -4.15 3.52 5.85
N ALA A 13 -3.47 2.50 5.32
CA ALA A 13 -4.06 1.18 5.10
C ALA A 13 -4.16 0.33 6.38
N GLY A 14 -3.50 0.74 7.48
CA GLY A 14 -3.48 -0.01 8.74
C GLY A 14 -2.70 -1.31 8.64
N VAL A 15 -1.65 -1.34 7.82
CA VAL A 15 -0.82 -2.54 7.57
C VAL A 15 0.65 -2.23 7.79
N SER A 16 1.47 -3.28 7.86
CA SER A 16 2.92 -3.13 7.94
C SER A 16 3.53 -2.76 6.58
N LEU A 17 4.69 -2.11 6.57
CA LEU A 17 5.50 -1.90 5.36
C LEU A 17 5.76 -3.20 4.60
N ALA A 18 6.01 -4.30 5.31
CA ALA A 18 6.19 -5.62 4.72
C ALA A 18 4.93 -6.07 3.97
N THR A 19 3.74 -5.75 4.49
CA THR A 19 2.47 -6.03 3.82
C THR A 19 2.33 -5.19 2.54
N VAL A 20 2.66 -3.89 2.57
CA VAL A 20 2.62 -3.06 1.37
C VAL A 20 3.62 -3.56 0.32
N SER A 21 4.83 -3.93 0.74
CA SER A 21 5.83 -4.54 -0.13
C SER A 21 5.33 -5.86 -0.73
N ARG A 22 4.65 -6.71 0.05
CA ARG A 22 4.01 -7.93 -0.47
C ARG A 22 2.86 -7.60 -1.43
N VAL A 23 2.05 -6.57 -1.17
CA VAL A 23 0.99 -6.17 -2.11
C VAL A 23 1.57 -5.74 -3.46
N LEU A 24 2.73 -5.07 -3.45
CA LEU A 24 3.40 -4.62 -4.67
C LEU A 24 4.18 -5.73 -5.39
N ASN A 25 4.87 -6.61 -4.65
CA ASN A 25 5.78 -7.63 -5.22
C ASN A 25 5.17 -9.04 -5.32
N SER A 26 4.21 -9.39 -4.46
CA SER A 26 3.62 -10.73 -4.32
C SER A 26 2.17 -10.65 -3.79
N PRO A 27 1.26 -9.99 -4.54
CA PRO A 27 -0.11 -9.72 -4.09
C PRO A 27 -0.90 -10.99 -3.74
N GLU A 28 -0.56 -12.14 -4.32
CA GLU A 28 -1.17 -13.44 -4.07
C GLU A 28 -0.95 -13.96 -2.64
N LYS A 29 0.09 -13.47 -1.95
CA LYS A 29 0.39 -13.82 -0.55
C LYS A 29 -0.34 -12.94 0.46
N VAL A 30 -1.13 -11.97 0.01
CA VAL A 30 -1.87 -11.04 0.84
C VAL A 30 -3.36 -11.31 0.70
N LYS A 31 -4.10 -11.21 1.80
CA LYS A 31 -5.57 -11.33 1.75
C LYS A 31 -6.13 -10.30 0.79
N GLU A 32 -7.09 -10.71 -0.03
CA GLU A 32 -7.69 -9.84 -1.05
C GLU A 32 -8.28 -8.56 -0.44
N GLU A 33 -8.92 -8.66 0.72
CA GLU A 33 -9.42 -7.49 1.48
C GLU A 33 -8.31 -6.48 1.79
N THR A 34 -7.18 -6.96 2.33
CA THR A 34 -6.03 -6.13 2.67
C THR A 34 -5.40 -5.52 1.41
N ARG A 35 -5.29 -6.30 0.35
CA ARG A 35 -4.80 -5.84 -0.95
C ARG A 35 -5.66 -4.72 -1.51
N GLN A 36 -6.98 -4.88 -1.53
CA GLN A 36 -7.91 -3.86 -2.01
C GLN A 36 -7.83 -2.57 -1.18
N ARG A 37 -7.71 -2.69 0.15
CA ARG A 37 -7.53 -1.54 1.04
C ARG A 37 -6.25 -0.78 0.73
N VAL A 38 -5.12 -1.48 0.58
CA VAL A 38 -3.83 -0.87 0.21
C VAL A 38 -3.91 -0.21 -1.16
N LEU A 39 -4.50 -0.87 -2.18
CA LEU A 39 -4.68 -0.30 -3.51
C LEU A 39 -5.54 0.96 -3.51
N LYS A 40 -6.60 0.99 -2.70
CA LYS A 40 -7.44 2.17 -2.52
C LYS A 40 -6.64 3.35 -1.94
N VAL A 41 -5.88 3.09 -0.87
CA VAL A 41 -5.03 4.08 -0.21
C VAL A 41 -3.93 4.59 -1.15
N ILE A 42 -3.27 3.69 -1.90
CA ILE A 42 -2.29 4.07 -2.93
C ILE A 42 -2.90 5.04 -3.94
N LYS A 43 -4.13 4.77 -4.39
CA LYS A 43 -4.86 5.63 -5.33
C LYS A 43 -5.27 6.97 -4.71
N GLU A 44 -5.72 6.98 -3.47
CA GLU A 44 -6.11 8.19 -2.73
C GLU A 44 -4.91 9.09 -2.44
N LEU A 45 -3.78 8.51 -2.05
CA LEU A 45 -2.54 9.22 -1.75
C LEU A 45 -1.73 9.58 -3.00
N GLY A 46 -2.11 9.04 -4.17
CA GLY A 46 -1.32 9.21 -5.39
C GLY A 46 0.07 8.59 -5.30
N TYR A 47 0.26 7.59 -4.43
CA TYR A 47 1.53 6.90 -4.27
C TYR A 47 1.90 6.20 -5.58
N ARG A 48 3.05 6.55 -6.13
CA ARG A 48 3.64 5.85 -7.27
C ARG A 48 4.99 5.28 -6.83
N PRO A 49 5.19 3.95 -6.90
CA PRO A 49 6.54 3.42 -6.79
C PRO A 49 7.37 3.99 -7.95
N ASN A 50 8.56 4.51 -7.62
CA ASN A 50 9.53 5.02 -8.59
C ASN A 50 10.39 3.87 -9.12
#